data_AF-Q877N2-F1
#
_entry.id   AF-Q877N2-F1
#
_cell.length_a   1.000
_cell.length_b   1.000
_cell.length_c   1.000
_cell.angle_alpha   90.00
_cell.angle_beta   90.00
_cell.angle_gamma   90.00
#
_symmetry.space_group_name_H-M   'P 1'
#
loop_
_entity.id
_entity.type
_entity.pdbx_description
1 polymer ?
#
loop_
_entity_poly.entity_id
_entity_poly.type
_entity_poly.pdbx_seq_one_letter_code
_entity_poly.pdbx_strand_id
1 'polypeptide(L)'
;MSDEPDLESRVVAAIRHYRAALDVAENLEREDACAHRALTSTLLDLERALRGEAAPHLNNNLFETGSTAVARSDKTWADLVEATARLDSARRTLAALERQLGYLPKVSRGADHK
;
A
#
# COMPACT_ATOMS: atom_id res chain seq x y z
N MET A 1 3.88 20.30 -36.88
CA MET A 1 3.41 20.84 -35.60
C MET A 1 4.00 19.96 -34.53
N SER A 2 4.70 20.54 -33.55
CA SER A 2 5.53 19.81 -32.60
C SER A 2 4.69 19.07 -31.57
N ASP A 3 4.73 17.74 -31.58
CA ASP A 3 4.15 16.85 -30.56
C ASP A 3 4.95 16.84 -29.24
N GLU A 4 6.11 17.50 -29.24
CA GLU A 4 7.07 17.57 -28.14
C GLU A 4 6.54 18.20 -26.83
N PRO A 5 5.84 19.36 -26.84
CA PRO A 5 5.21 19.91 -25.64
C PRO A 5 4.07 19.05 -25.07
N ASP A 6 3.38 18.26 -25.90
CA ASP A 6 2.37 17.30 -25.44
C ASP A 6 3.03 16.11 -24.74
N LEU A 7 4.12 15.60 -25.32
CA LEU A 7 4.88 14.48 -24.75
C LEU A 7 5.52 14.82 -23.40
N GLU A 8 6.12 16.01 -23.26
CA GLU A 8 6.70 16.46 -22.00
C GLU A 8 5.62 16.59 -20.91
N SER A 9 4.47 17.18 -21.23
CA SER A 9 3.32 17.28 -20.33
C SER A 9 2.84 15.90 -19.84
N ARG A 10 2.77 14.93 -20.75
CA ARG A 10 2.40 13.54 -20.42
C ARG A 10 3.44 12.86 -19.52
N VAL A 11 4.74 13.09 -19.74
CA VAL A 11 5.79 12.58 -18.84
C VAL A 11 5.66 13.21 -17.45
N VAL A 12 5.42 14.53 -17.37
CA VAL A 12 5.20 15.22 -16.08
C VAL A 12 4.00 14.63 -15.33
N ALA A 13 2.88 14.38 -16.03
CA ALA A 13 1.72 13.74 -15.46
C ALA A 13 2.02 12.31 -14.98
N ALA A 14 2.76 11.52 -15.76
CA ALA A 14 3.17 10.17 -15.40
C ALA A 14 4.10 10.14 -14.16
N ILE A 15 5.00 11.12 -14.02
CA ILE A 15 5.84 11.27 -12.82
C ILE A 15 4.97 11.53 -11.58
N ARG A 16 3.98 12.42 -11.68
CA ARG A 16 3.05 12.70 -10.56
C ARG A 16 2.25 11.45 -10.21
N HIS A 17 1.73 10.75 -11.21
CA HIS A 17 0.95 9.53 -11.00
C HIS A 17 1.78 8.42 -10.36
N TYR A 18 3.02 8.20 -10.82
CA TYR A 18 3.95 7.25 -10.21
C TYR A 18 4.22 7.57 -8.74
N ARG A 19 4.47 8.84 -8.41
CA ARG A 19 4.69 9.26 -7.02
C ARG A 19 3.47 9.05 -6.14
N ALA A 20 2.27 9.40 -6.63
CA ALA A 20 1.04 9.16 -5.89
C ALA A 20 0.79 7.66 -5.64
N ALA A 21 1.03 6.81 -6.65
CA ALA A 21 0.93 5.36 -6.50
C ALA A 21 1.97 4.82 -5.50
N LEU A 22 3.18 5.39 -5.48
CA LEU A 22 4.22 5.03 -4.52
C LEU A 22 3.82 5.41 -3.09
N ASP A 23 3.36 6.64 -2.87
CA ASP A 23 2.93 7.11 -1.55
C ASP A 23 1.79 6.23 -0.98
N VAL A 24 0.85 5.79 -1.83
CA VAL A 24 -0.23 4.85 -1.46
C VAL A 24 0.33 3.47 -1.10
N ALA A 25 1.21 2.90 -1.92
CA ALA A 25 1.81 1.59 -1.66
C ALA A 25 2.63 1.58 -0.36
N GLU A 26 3.42 2.64 -0.10
CA GLU A 26 4.18 2.77 1.15
C GLU A 26 3.26 2.89 2.38
N ASN A 27 2.13 3.59 2.27
CA ASN A 27 1.18 3.67 3.37
C ASN A 27 0.57 2.29 3.67
N LEU A 28 0.14 1.57 2.63
CA LEU A 28 -0.44 0.24 2.76
C LEU A 28 0.57 -0.79 3.29
N GLU A 29 1.85 -0.69 2.93
CA GLU A 29 2.90 -1.55 3.49
C GLU A 29 3.01 -1.37 5.02
N ARG A 30 2.91 -0.13 5.51
CA ARG A 30 2.90 0.14 6.96
C ARG A 30 1.63 -0.38 7.63
N GLU A 31 0.48 -0.24 6.98
CA GLU A 31 -0.80 -0.75 7.49
C GLU A 31 -0.82 -2.27 7.55
N ASP A 32 -0.32 -2.96 6.52
CA ASP A 32 -0.17 -4.41 6.48
C ASP A 32 0.77 -4.91 7.58
N ALA A 33 1.93 -4.26 7.75
CA ALA A 33 2.84 -4.59 8.84
C ALA A 33 2.18 -4.42 10.24
N CYS A 34 1.28 -3.44 10.40
CA CYS A 34 0.53 -3.26 11.64
C CYS A 34 -0.54 -4.34 11.81
N ALA A 35 -1.30 -4.66 10.74
CA ALA A 35 -2.31 -5.72 10.77
C ALA A 35 -1.69 -7.08 11.08
N HIS A 36 -0.54 -7.37 10.46
CA HIS A 36 0.21 -8.60 10.70
C HIS A 36 0.65 -8.72 12.16
N ARG A 37 1.22 -7.66 12.76
CA ARG A 37 1.59 -7.67 14.19
C ARG A 37 0.38 -7.88 15.10
N ALA A 38 -0.75 -7.24 14.80
CA ALA A 38 -1.97 -7.40 15.57
C ALA A 38 -2.50 -8.86 15.49
N LEU A 39 -2.45 -9.46 14.30
CA LEU A 39 -2.80 -10.86 14.09
C LEU A 39 -1.86 -11.78 14.88
N THR A 40 -0.54 -11.60 14.79
CA THR A 40 0.44 -12.38 15.55
C THR A 40 0.19 -12.29 17.06
N SER A 41 -0.09 -11.09 17.59
CA SER A 41 -0.43 -10.91 19.00
C SER A 41 -1.69 -11.69 19.38
N THR A 42 -2.73 -11.61 18.55
CA THR A 42 -4.00 -12.28 18.81
C THR A 42 -3.84 -13.81 18.78
N LEU A 43 -3.01 -14.34 17.88
CA LEU A 43 -2.69 -15.77 17.83
C LEU A 43 -1.97 -16.25 19.09
N LEU A 44 -1.04 -15.46 19.62
CA LEU A 44 -0.34 -15.77 20.88
C LEU A 44 -1.30 -15.78 22.07
N ASP A 45 -2.25 -14.85 22.12
CA ASP A 45 -3.25 -14.80 23.19
C ASP A 45 -4.23 -15.98 23.10
N LEU A 46 -4.61 -16.38 21.88
CA LEU A 46 -5.39 -17.61 21.63
C LEU A 46 -4.64 -18.86 22.09
N GLU A 47 -3.34 -18.97 21.79
CA GLU A 47 -2.51 -20.09 22.22
C GLU A 47 -2.44 -20.19 23.75
N ARG A 48 -2.25 -19.06 24.44
CA ARG A 48 -2.26 -18.99 25.91
C ARG A 48 -3.62 -19.37 26.48
N ALA A 49 -4.72 -18.93 25.85
CA ALA A 49 -6.07 -19.28 26.27
C ALA A 49 -6.33 -20.79 26.17
N LEU A 50 -5.89 -21.43 25.09
CA LEU A 50 -5.98 -22.88 24.91
C LEU A 50 -5.19 -23.66 25.97
N ARG A 51 -4.10 -23.10 26.50
CA ARG A 51 -3.31 -23.68 27.61
C ARG A 51 -3.89 -23.40 29.00
N GLY A 52 -4.96 -22.60 29.10
CA GLY A 52 -5.50 -22.15 30.38
C GLY A 52 -4.64 -21.09 31.08
N GLU A 53 -3.70 -20.47 30.34
CA GLU A 53 -2.78 -19.44 30.85
C GLU A 53 -3.33 -18.01 30.68
N ALA A 54 -4.45 -17.86 29.96
CA ALA A 54 -5.10 -16.57 29.75
C ALA A 54 -6.10 -16.21 30.86
N ALA A 55 -6.27 -14.91 31.11
CA ALA A 55 -7.26 -14.43 32.06
C ALA A 55 -8.69 -14.76 31.57
N PRO A 56 -9.61 -15.21 32.46
CA PRO A 56 -10.95 -15.66 32.06
C PRO A 56 -11.78 -14.66 31.25
N HIS A 57 -11.52 -13.35 31.45
CA HIS A 57 -12.23 -12.28 30.74
C HIS A 57 -11.78 -12.09 29.29
N LEU A 58 -10.59 -12.58 28.90
CA LEU A 58 -10.09 -12.53 27.53
C LEU A 58 -10.75 -13.62 26.65
N ASN A 59 -11.12 -14.76 27.25
CA ASN A 59 -11.67 -15.91 26.53
C ASN A 59 -13.00 -15.60 25.82
N ASN A 60 -13.83 -14.73 26.40
CA ASN A 60 -15.19 -14.50 25.88
C ASN A 60 -15.22 -13.80 24.51
N ASN A 61 -14.18 -13.05 24.15
CA ASN A 61 -14.13 -12.27 22.90
C ASN A 61 -12.92 -12.62 22.01
N LEU A 62 -12.07 -13.57 22.42
CA LEU A 62 -10.83 -13.92 21.73
C LEU A 62 -11.07 -14.46 20.31
N PHE A 63 -12.15 -15.23 20.11
CA PHE A 63 -12.52 -15.74 18.79
C PHE A 63 -12.94 -14.60 17.83
N GLU A 64 -13.82 -13.70 18.28
CA GLU A 64 -14.25 -12.53 17.48
C GLU A 64 -13.09 -11.58 17.17
N THR A 65 -12.22 -11.36 18.16
CA THR A 65 -11.00 -10.54 18.00
C THR A 65 -10.06 -11.17 16.98
N GLY A 66 -9.87 -12.50 17.04
CA GLY A 66 -9.08 -13.26 16.08
C GLY A 66 -9.66 -13.20 14.67
N SER A 67 -10.96 -13.45 14.52
CA SER A 67 -11.67 -13.33 13.25
C SER A 67 -11.50 -11.94 12.63
N THR A 68 -11.66 -10.89 13.44
CA THR A 68 -11.48 -9.49 13.01
C THR A 68 -10.03 -9.21 12.60
N ALA A 69 -9.05 -9.72 13.33
CA ALA A 69 -7.63 -9.55 13.01
C ALA A 69 -7.25 -10.24 11.69
N VAL A 70 -7.77 -11.45 11.45
CA VAL A 70 -7.60 -12.19 10.18
C VAL A 70 -8.23 -11.40 9.03
N ALA A 71 -9.51 -11.02 9.16
CA ALA A 71 -10.20 -10.27 8.12
C ALA A 71 -9.51 -8.93 7.78
N ARG A 72 -8.97 -8.25 8.79
CA ARG A 72 -8.18 -7.03 8.58
C ARG A 72 -6.88 -7.32 7.84
N SER A 73 -6.15 -8.37 8.22
CA SER A 73 -4.90 -8.77 7.57
C SER A 73 -5.13 -9.15 6.11
N ASP A 74 -6.16 -9.94 5.82
CA ASP A 74 -6.48 -10.36 4.45
C ASP A 74 -6.84 -9.15 3.57
N LYS A 75 -7.61 -8.20 4.14
CA LYS A 75 -7.97 -6.97 3.45
C LYS A 75 -6.74 -6.09 3.17
N THR A 76 -5.91 -5.81 4.18
CA THR A 76 -4.72 -4.96 3.98
C THR A 76 -3.76 -5.57 2.99
N TRP A 77 -3.61 -6.91 3.01
CA TRP A 77 -2.82 -7.63 2.03
C TRP A 77 -3.38 -7.49 0.61
N ALA A 78 -4.69 -7.67 0.42
CA ALA A 78 -5.33 -7.50 -0.88
C ALA A 78 -5.17 -6.07 -1.43
N ASP A 79 -5.39 -5.06 -0.57
CA ASP A 79 -5.22 -3.65 -0.91
C ASP A 79 -3.75 -3.34 -1.29
N LEU A 80 -2.78 -3.91 -0.57
CA LEU A 80 -1.35 -3.77 -0.88
C LEU A 80 -0.96 -4.44 -2.20
N VAL A 81 -1.49 -5.63 -2.49
CA VAL A 81 -1.28 -6.32 -3.78
C VAL A 81 -1.83 -5.47 -4.93
N GLU A 82 -3.01 -4.87 -4.77
CA GLU A 82 -3.56 -3.98 -5.80
C GLU A 82 -2.72 -2.71 -5.95
N ALA A 83 -2.31 -2.08 -4.86
CA ALA A 83 -1.49 -0.87 -4.89
C ALA A 83 -0.12 -1.10 -5.54
N THR A 84 0.53 -2.23 -5.24
CA THR A 84 1.81 -2.61 -5.87
C THR A 84 1.65 -2.87 -7.37
N ALA A 85 0.56 -3.52 -7.79
CA ALA A 85 0.26 -3.69 -9.21
C ALA A 85 0.04 -2.34 -9.92
N ARG A 86 -0.66 -1.40 -9.29
CA ARG A 86 -0.86 -0.03 -9.82
C ARG A 86 0.46 0.75 -9.90
N LEU A 87 1.30 0.66 -8.88
CA LEU A 87 2.64 1.26 -8.87
C LEU A 87 3.50 0.71 -10.01
N ASP A 88 3.48 -0.61 -10.23
CA ASP A 88 4.21 -1.26 -11.31
C ASP A 88 3.72 -0.82 -12.69
N SER A 89 2.40 -0.69 -12.86
CA SER A 89 1.80 -0.15 -14.07
C SER A 89 2.24 1.31 -14.33
N ALA A 90 2.20 2.15 -13.29
CA ALA A 90 2.64 3.54 -13.38
C ALA A 90 4.14 3.64 -13.73
N ARG A 91 4.98 2.78 -13.13
CA ARG A 91 6.41 2.69 -13.44
C ARG A 91 6.66 2.33 -14.90
N ARG A 92 5.95 1.32 -15.43
CA ARG A 92 6.08 0.91 -16.84
C ARG A 92 5.64 2.01 -17.80
N THR A 93 4.53 2.68 -17.49
CA THR A 93 4.03 3.82 -18.27
C THR A 93 5.05 4.97 -18.30
N LEU A 94 5.60 5.33 -17.14
CA LEU A 94 6.63 6.37 -17.05
C LEU A 94 7.88 5.99 -17.85
N ALA A 95 8.38 4.77 -17.71
CA ALA A 95 9.55 4.31 -18.45
C ALA A 95 9.33 4.31 -19.98
N ALA A 96 8.11 4.00 -20.44
CA ALA A 96 7.78 4.07 -21.86
C ALA A 96 7.78 5.52 -22.39
N LEU A 97 7.24 6.46 -21.62
CA LEU A 97 7.20 7.87 -22.00
C LEU A 97 8.58 8.53 -21.90
N GLU A 98 9.38 8.21 -20.88
CA GLU A 98 10.78 8.65 -20.75
C GLU A 98 11.60 8.23 -21.97
N ARG A 99 11.45 6.98 -22.44
CA ARG A 99 12.12 6.51 -23.65
C ARG A 99 11.73 7.27 -24.91
N GLN A 100 10.48 7.73 -25.00
CA GLN A 100 10.01 8.53 -26.13
C GLN A 100 10.55 9.97 -26.05
N LEU A 101 10.57 10.55 -24.85
CA LEU A 101 11.02 11.93 -24.64
C LEU A 101 12.56 12.07 -24.69
N GLY A 102 13.29 11.00 -24.35
CA GLY A 102 14.76 10.97 -24.38
C GLY A 102 15.44 11.59 -23.15
N TYR A 103 14.67 12.14 -22.22
CA TYR A 103 15.14 12.64 -20.92
C TYR A 103 14.01 12.60 -19.89
N LEU A 104 14.37 12.75 -18.61
CA LEU A 104 13.40 12.83 -17.50
C LEU A 104 13.28 14.28 -17.00
N PRO A 105 12.11 14.94 -17.18
CA PRO A 105 11.91 16.31 -16.74
C PRO A 105 11.90 16.42 -15.21
N LYS A 106 12.42 17.53 -14.69
CA LYS A 106 12.37 17.83 -13.25
C LYS A 106 10.95 18.24 -12.86
N VAL A 107 10.29 17.39 -12.09
CA VAL A 107 8.98 17.68 -11.50
C VAL A 107 9.15 17.91 -10.01
N SER A 108 8.87 19.12 -9.53
CA SER A 108 8.82 19.44 -8.11
C SER A 108 7.79 18.56 -7.40
N ARG A 109 8.07 18.14 -6.16
CA ARG A 109 7.03 17.63 -5.25
C ARG A 109 6.20 18.85 -4.82
N GLY A 110 5.19 19.20 -5.62
CA GLY A 110 4.26 20.26 -5.26
C GLY A 110 3.41 19.83 -4.07
N ALA A 111 3.15 20.76 -3.13
CA ALA A 111 2.11 20.58 -2.12
C ALA A 111 0.75 20.66 -2.83
N ASP A 112 0.24 19.53 -3.32
CA ASP A 112 -1.12 19.44 -3.82
C ASP A 112 -2.09 19.37 -2.62
N HIS A 113 -2.19 20.50 -1.92
CA HIS A 113 -3.31 20.85 -1.05
C HIS A 113 -3.99 22.07 -1.67
N LYS A 114 -5.07 21.81 -2.40
CA LYS A 114 -6.19 22.72 -2.60
C LYS A 114 -7.48 21.93 -2.56
#